data_AF-A0A9W9JMP9-F1
#
_entry.id   AF-A0A9W9JMP9-F1
#
_cell.length_a   1.000
_cell.length_b   1.000
_cell.length_c   1.000
_cell.angle_alpha   90.00
_cell.angle_beta   90.00
_cell.angle_gamma   90.00
#
_symmetry.space_group_name_H-M   'P 1'
#
loop_
_entity.id
_entity.type
_entity.pdbx_description
1 polymer ?
#
loop_
_entity_poly.entity_id
_entity_poly.type
_entity_poly.pdbx_seq_one_letter_code
_entity_poly.pdbx_strand_id
1 'polypeptide(L)'
;MNSNNIAPPPPQGYQHFGAGAPSNYNFQYSACTGRRKALLIGINYTGQPNALHGCINDVANMSSFLHTKYGYRREDMVILTDDQRNPMSVPTKANIIRAMHWLVKDAQPHDSLFIHFSGHGGRTPDLDGDEDDGFDDVIYPVDYRVAGHIVDDDMHAIMVRPLRPGVRLTAIFDSCHSGTALDLPYIYSTQGVLKEPNLAKEAAQDLFSAISSYGQGDLSSVASTAIGFFKKAANGGQARERTLMTKTSPADVVMFSGSKDTQTSADTFQDGQARGALSWAFIKALQRWPQQSYLQLLNTIRAELDGKYTQKPQLSCSHPLDVNLRFVM
;
A
#
# COMPACT_ATOMS: atom_id res chain seq x y z
N MET A 1 30.70 -4.71 -7.36
CA MET A 1 29.80 -3.63 -6.86
C MET A 1 30.62 -2.83 -5.85
N ASN A 2 30.87 -1.56 -6.13
CA ASN A 2 31.75 -0.71 -5.32
C ASN A 2 31.15 -0.46 -3.93
N SER A 3 31.96 -0.70 -2.90
CA SER A 3 31.62 -0.70 -1.48
C SER A 3 31.61 0.68 -0.80
N ASN A 4 31.31 1.78 -1.50
CA ASN A 4 31.54 3.13 -0.95
C ASN A 4 30.48 4.22 -1.27
N ASN A 5 29.21 3.87 -1.53
CA ASN A 5 28.17 4.91 -1.60
C ASN A 5 26.94 4.49 -0.79
N ILE A 6 27.01 4.69 0.54
CA ILE A 6 25.85 4.55 1.40
C ILE A 6 24.87 5.67 1.04
N ALA A 7 23.63 5.33 0.73
CA ALA A 7 22.60 6.31 0.42
C ALA A 7 22.52 7.41 1.50
N PRO A 8 22.40 8.70 1.13
CA PRO A 8 22.32 9.79 2.11
C PRO A 8 21.06 9.65 2.98
N PRO A 9 21.12 10.03 4.28
CA PRO A 9 19.93 10.00 5.14
C PRO A 9 18.88 11.04 4.67
N PRO A 10 17.61 10.89 5.08
CA PRO A 10 16.59 11.89 4.78
C PRO A 10 16.94 13.27 5.38
N PRO A 11 16.67 14.37 4.65
CA PRO A 11 16.92 15.73 5.15
C PRO A 11 16.01 16.04 6.35
N GLN A 12 16.50 16.83 7.30
CA GLN A 12 15.85 17.05 8.60
C GLN A 12 14.88 18.25 8.64
N GLY A 13 14.80 19.04 7.57
CA GLY A 13 13.95 20.23 7.47
C GLY A 13 12.75 20.04 6.54
N TYR A 14 11.86 21.04 6.54
CA TYR A 14 10.74 21.10 5.60
C TYR A 14 11.20 21.08 4.14
N GLN A 15 10.42 20.39 3.32
CA GLN A 15 10.60 20.21 1.88
C GLN A 15 9.36 20.74 1.15
N HIS A 16 9.55 21.14 -0.10
CA HIS A 16 8.49 21.69 -0.93
C HIS A 16 7.95 20.62 -1.87
N PHE A 17 6.64 20.66 -2.15
CA PHE A 17 5.99 19.75 -3.11
C PHE A 17 6.39 20.01 -4.58
N GLY A 18 7.16 21.08 -4.85
CA GLY A 18 7.62 21.46 -6.18
C GLY A 18 6.72 22.50 -6.85
N ALA A 19 6.84 22.64 -8.18
CA ALA A 19 6.10 23.63 -8.94
C ALA A 19 4.59 23.31 -8.97
N GLY A 20 3.75 24.30 -8.67
CA GLY A 20 2.28 24.17 -8.68
C GLY A 20 1.64 24.13 -7.28
N ALA A 21 2.39 23.78 -6.24
CA ALA A 21 1.92 23.86 -4.85
C ALA A 21 2.14 25.26 -4.25
N PRO A 22 1.26 25.74 -3.34
CA PRO A 22 1.50 26.97 -2.59
C PRO A 22 2.83 26.92 -1.82
N SER A 23 3.58 28.03 -1.78
CA SER A 23 4.93 28.07 -1.16
C SER A 23 4.95 27.77 0.34
N ASN A 24 3.82 27.94 1.03
CA ASN A 24 3.64 27.59 2.43
C ASN A 24 3.15 26.14 2.65
N TYR A 25 2.86 25.40 1.57
CA TYR A 25 2.49 23.99 1.63
C TYR A 25 3.74 23.12 1.53
N ASN A 26 4.14 22.55 2.66
CA ASN A 26 5.40 21.82 2.82
C ASN A 26 5.19 20.48 3.52
N PHE A 27 6.09 19.54 3.28
CA PHE A 27 6.15 18.26 3.97
C PHE A 27 7.48 18.13 4.72
N GLN A 28 7.61 17.12 5.58
CA GLN A 28 8.87 16.86 6.28
C GLN A 28 9.11 15.36 6.38
N TYR A 29 10.31 14.93 6.00
CA TYR A 29 10.76 13.56 6.22
C TYR A 29 10.96 13.27 7.71
N SER A 30 10.66 12.06 8.12
CA SER A 30 10.97 11.55 9.45
C SER A 30 12.42 11.08 9.52
N ALA A 31 13.09 11.40 10.63
CA ALA A 31 14.36 10.77 11.00
C ALA A 31 14.18 9.38 11.63
N CYS A 32 12.92 8.99 11.94
CA CYS A 32 12.57 7.76 12.64
C CYS A 32 13.31 7.58 13.98
N THR A 33 13.50 8.66 14.72
CA THR A 33 14.18 8.71 16.02
C THR A 33 13.22 8.73 17.22
N GLY A 34 11.92 8.91 16.97
CA GLY A 34 10.87 8.98 17.98
C GLY A 34 10.30 7.61 18.37
N ARG A 35 9.03 7.62 18.80
CA ARG A 35 8.30 6.41 19.20
C ARG A 35 8.06 5.51 18.00
N ARG A 36 8.11 4.19 18.23
CA ARG A 36 7.80 3.16 17.24
C ARG A 36 6.53 2.40 17.61
N LYS A 37 5.53 2.37 16.73
CA LYS A 37 4.26 1.62 16.92
C LYS A 37 3.90 0.82 15.67
N ALA A 38 3.42 -0.41 15.82
CA ALA A 38 3.01 -1.21 14.67
C ALA A 38 1.58 -1.76 14.81
N LEU A 39 0.85 -1.75 13.70
CA LEU A 39 -0.40 -2.48 13.52
C LEU A 39 -0.18 -3.60 12.50
N LEU A 40 -0.35 -4.85 12.92
CA LEU A 40 -0.12 -6.02 12.08
C LEU A 40 -1.40 -6.84 12.00
N ILE A 41 -1.91 -7.04 10.79
CA ILE A 41 -3.22 -7.64 10.52
C ILE A 41 -3.02 -8.81 9.55
N GLY A 42 -3.43 -10.02 9.96
CA GLY A 42 -3.26 -11.24 9.18
C GLY A 42 -4.53 -12.06 9.22
N ILE A 43 -5.17 -12.28 8.08
CA ILE A 43 -6.49 -12.92 8.03
C ILE A 43 -6.45 -14.12 7.10
N ASN A 44 -6.60 -15.32 7.66
CA ASN A 44 -6.71 -16.57 6.90
C ASN A 44 -8.16 -16.90 6.50
N TYR A 45 -9.16 -16.25 7.10
CA TYR A 45 -10.59 -16.51 6.88
C TYR A 45 -10.95 -17.98 7.17
N THR A 46 -10.41 -18.49 8.28
CA THR A 46 -10.50 -19.90 8.65
C THR A 46 -11.96 -20.36 8.72
N GLY A 47 -12.29 -21.43 8.00
CA GLY A 47 -13.66 -21.97 7.93
C GLY A 47 -14.60 -21.22 6.97
N GLN A 48 -14.12 -20.23 6.22
CA GLN A 48 -14.87 -19.57 5.16
C GLN A 48 -14.43 -20.05 3.76
N PRO A 49 -15.26 -19.87 2.72
CA PRO A 49 -14.83 -20.06 1.33
C PRO A 49 -13.63 -19.17 0.98
N ASN A 50 -12.71 -19.67 0.14
CA ASN A 50 -11.47 -18.99 -0.25
C ASN A 50 -10.54 -18.67 0.94
N ALA A 51 -10.49 -19.55 1.95
CA ALA A 51 -9.55 -19.44 3.05
C ALA A 51 -8.09 -19.39 2.54
N LEU A 52 -7.31 -18.50 3.14
CA LEU A 52 -5.87 -18.35 2.94
C LEU A 52 -5.13 -19.10 4.05
N HIS A 53 -3.85 -19.37 3.85
CA HIS A 53 -3.06 -20.17 4.80
C HIS A 53 -1.76 -19.49 5.26
N GLY A 54 -1.39 -18.35 4.65
CA GLY A 54 -0.11 -17.68 4.89
C GLY A 54 -0.18 -16.41 5.74
N CYS A 55 -1.32 -15.75 5.81
CA CYS A 55 -1.43 -14.38 6.29
C CYS A 55 -1.04 -14.21 7.76
N ILE A 56 -1.44 -15.18 8.60
CA ILE A 56 -1.05 -15.20 10.03
C ILE A 56 0.47 -15.38 10.18
N ASN A 57 1.08 -16.23 9.35
CA ASN A 57 2.53 -16.43 9.35
C ASN A 57 3.29 -15.18 8.89
N ASP A 58 2.76 -14.46 7.91
CA ASP A 58 3.35 -13.20 7.43
C ASP A 58 3.42 -12.17 8.56
N VAL A 59 2.34 -12.03 9.34
CA VAL A 59 2.28 -11.16 10.52
C VAL A 59 3.27 -11.59 11.59
N ALA A 60 3.39 -12.90 11.86
CA ALA A 60 4.37 -13.42 12.81
C ALA A 60 5.82 -13.07 12.38
N ASN A 61 6.13 -13.25 11.09
CA ASN A 61 7.42 -12.92 10.50
C ASN A 61 7.71 -11.42 10.57
N MET A 62 6.75 -10.56 10.22
CA MET A 62 6.89 -9.11 10.27
C MET A 62 7.05 -8.61 11.71
N SER A 63 6.26 -9.12 12.66
CA SER A 63 6.38 -8.78 14.08
C SER A 63 7.78 -9.11 14.62
N SER A 64 8.30 -10.31 14.31
CA SER A 64 9.64 -10.73 14.69
C SER A 64 10.71 -9.84 14.06
N PHE A 65 10.58 -9.52 12.78
CA PHE A 65 11.51 -8.67 12.05
C PHE A 65 11.57 -7.24 12.63
N LEU A 66 10.42 -6.59 12.81
CA LEU A 66 10.33 -5.24 13.38
C LEU A 66 10.92 -5.19 14.80
N HIS A 67 10.64 -6.21 15.62
CA HIS A 67 11.14 -6.30 16.97
C HIS A 67 12.66 -6.48 17.01
N THR A 68 13.17 -7.46 16.27
CA THR A 68 14.59 -7.87 16.36
C THR A 68 15.54 -6.96 15.59
N LYS A 69 15.07 -6.25 14.56
CA LYS A 69 15.91 -5.42 13.69
C LYS A 69 15.67 -3.91 13.81
N TYR A 70 14.45 -3.50 14.13
CA TYR A 70 14.05 -2.08 14.12
C TYR A 70 13.54 -1.58 15.45
N GLY A 71 13.69 -2.34 16.54
CA GLY A 71 13.42 -1.85 17.90
C GLY A 71 11.95 -1.52 18.18
N TYR A 72 11.02 -2.08 17.42
CA TYR A 72 9.60 -2.02 17.79
C TYR A 72 9.37 -2.93 18.99
N ARG A 73 8.90 -2.38 20.10
CA ARG A 73 8.63 -3.18 21.31
C ARG A 73 7.31 -3.92 21.15
N ARG A 74 7.21 -5.13 21.72
CA ARG A 74 6.00 -5.97 21.58
C ARG A 74 4.76 -5.29 22.16
N GLU A 75 4.93 -4.52 23.24
CA GLU A 75 3.89 -3.72 23.87
C GLU A 75 3.43 -2.51 23.05
N ASP A 76 4.21 -2.09 22.05
CA ASP A 76 3.84 -1.07 21.07
C ASP A 76 3.39 -1.69 19.74
N MET A 77 2.98 -2.97 19.75
CA MET A 77 2.38 -3.65 18.61
C MET A 77 0.94 -4.05 18.92
N VAL A 78 0.01 -3.71 18.02
CA VAL A 78 -1.32 -4.33 17.97
C VAL A 78 -1.29 -5.39 16.87
N ILE A 79 -1.56 -6.63 17.24
CA ILE A 79 -1.60 -7.77 16.32
C ILE A 79 -3.04 -8.30 16.27
N LEU A 80 -3.62 -8.33 15.06
CA LEU A 80 -4.96 -8.85 14.81
C LEU A 80 -4.89 -10.05 13.87
N THR A 81 -5.24 -11.25 14.37
CA THR A 81 -5.28 -12.50 13.57
C THR A 81 -6.50 -13.33 13.90
N ASP A 82 -7.07 -14.05 12.92
CA ASP A 82 -8.33 -14.79 13.06
C ASP A 82 -8.20 -16.15 13.77
N ASP A 83 -7.00 -16.49 14.25
CA ASP A 83 -6.72 -17.62 15.15
C ASP A 83 -6.67 -17.23 16.65
N GLN A 84 -6.80 -15.93 16.95
CA GLN A 84 -6.71 -15.42 18.32
C GLN A 84 -7.94 -15.80 19.15
N ARG A 85 -7.70 -16.14 20.42
CA ARG A 85 -8.77 -16.40 21.41
C ARG A 85 -9.37 -15.13 21.99
N ASN A 86 -8.59 -14.04 22.06
CA ASN A 86 -9.07 -12.77 22.58
C ASN A 86 -9.96 -12.08 21.53
N PRO A 87 -11.26 -11.82 21.81
CA PRO A 87 -12.16 -11.18 20.85
C PRO A 87 -11.68 -9.80 20.37
N MET A 88 -10.87 -9.09 21.19
CA MET A 88 -10.31 -7.79 20.83
C MET A 88 -9.10 -7.87 19.91
N SER A 89 -8.56 -9.08 19.70
CA SER A 89 -7.45 -9.38 18.79
C SER A 89 -7.92 -10.07 17.51
N VAL A 90 -9.22 -10.28 17.34
CA VAL A 90 -9.79 -10.81 16.09
C VAL A 90 -9.95 -9.66 15.08
N PRO A 91 -9.56 -9.83 13.80
CA PRO A 91 -9.55 -8.77 12.79
C PRO A 91 -10.95 -8.51 12.20
N THR A 92 -11.91 -8.18 13.07
CA THR A 92 -13.23 -7.66 12.65
C THR A 92 -13.10 -6.24 12.14
N LYS A 93 -14.06 -5.76 11.33
CA LYS A 93 -14.07 -4.39 10.80
C LYS A 93 -13.90 -3.37 11.93
N ALA A 94 -14.68 -3.53 13.00
CA ALA A 94 -14.63 -2.65 14.17
C ALA A 94 -13.26 -2.66 14.88
N ASN A 95 -12.63 -3.83 15.03
CA ASN A 95 -11.32 -3.94 15.65
C ASN A 95 -10.20 -3.35 14.78
N ILE A 96 -10.25 -3.58 13.47
CA ILE A 96 -9.30 -3.01 12.52
C ILE A 96 -9.37 -1.48 12.56
N ILE A 97 -10.56 -0.88 12.42
CA ILE A 97 -10.75 0.58 12.46
C ILE A 97 -10.27 1.17 13.79
N ARG A 98 -10.61 0.54 14.91
CA ARG A 98 -10.13 0.97 16.23
C ARG A 98 -8.61 0.90 16.35
N ALA A 99 -7.99 -0.14 15.79
CA ALA A 99 -6.55 -0.30 15.79
C ALA A 99 -5.84 0.73 14.88
N MET A 100 -6.44 1.07 13.74
CA MET A 100 -5.95 2.16 12.87
C MET A 100 -5.95 3.50 13.60
N HIS A 101 -7.05 3.84 14.30
CA HIS A 101 -7.07 5.03 15.16
C HIS A 101 -6.03 4.96 16.28
N TRP A 102 -5.88 3.80 16.93
CA TRP A 102 -4.83 3.61 17.93
C TRP A 102 -3.45 3.86 17.35
N LEU A 103 -3.16 3.39 16.13
CA LEU A 103 -1.83 3.49 15.50
C LEU A 103 -1.38 4.94 15.37
N VAL A 104 -2.26 5.82 14.87
CA VAL A 104 -1.93 7.22 14.61
C VAL A 104 -2.15 8.16 15.80
N LYS A 105 -2.87 7.68 16.83
CA LYS A 105 -3.18 8.50 18.01
C LYS A 105 -1.92 9.07 18.66
N ASP A 106 -1.93 10.39 18.85
CA ASP A 106 -0.91 11.21 19.50
C ASP A 106 0.48 11.15 18.84
N ALA A 107 0.57 10.75 17.57
CA ALA A 107 1.83 10.65 16.85
C ALA A 107 2.55 12.00 16.76
N GLN A 108 3.85 12.01 17.07
CA GLN A 108 4.71 13.18 17.08
C GLN A 108 5.70 13.15 15.91
N PRO A 109 6.18 14.32 15.45
CA PRO A 109 7.26 14.38 14.47
C PRO A 109 8.41 13.45 14.87
N HIS A 110 8.92 12.71 13.88
CA HIS A 110 9.96 11.69 13.98
C HIS A 110 9.56 10.35 14.62
N ASP A 111 8.30 10.19 15.04
CA ASP A 111 7.75 8.86 15.29
C ASP A 111 7.75 8.03 14.00
N SER A 112 7.81 6.70 14.17
CA SER A 112 7.83 5.70 13.10
C SER A 112 6.72 4.69 13.32
N LEU A 113 5.64 4.88 12.57
CA LEU A 113 4.47 4.02 12.58
C LEU A 113 4.62 2.99 11.46
N PHE A 114 4.18 1.76 11.72
CA PHE A 114 4.20 0.68 10.74
C PHE A 114 2.83 0.02 10.65
N ILE A 115 2.33 -0.21 9.44
CA ILE A 115 1.16 -1.06 9.22
C ILE A 115 1.49 -2.18 8.24
N HIS A 116 1.10 -3.40 8.59
CA HIS A 116 1.16 -4.56 7.70
C HIS A 116 -0.22 -5.20 7.62
N PHE A 117 -0.71 -5.39 6.41
CA PHE A 117 -1.91 -6.17 6.14
C PHE A 117 -1.56 -7.34 5.22
N SER A 118 -1.92 -8.55 5.63
CA SER A 118 -1.92 -9.75 4.77
C SER A 118 -3.31 -10.39 4.83
N GLY A 119 -3.96 -10.53 3.67
CA GLY A 119 -5.34 -10.99 3.58
C GLY A 119 -5.94 -10.75 2.19
N HIS A 120 -7.26 -10.87 2.08
CA HIS A 120 -7.96 -10.56 0.84
C HIS A 120 -8.06 -9.05 0.62
N GLY A 121 -7.83 -8.65 -0.63
CA GLY A 121 -8.16 -7.33 -1.15
C GLY A 121 -8.96 -7.46 -2.44
N GLY A 122 -9.61 -6.37 -2.84
CA GLY A 122 -10.46 -6.34 -4.03
C GLY A 122 -10.77 -4.92 -4.45
N ARG A 123 -11.78 -4.76 -5.30
CA ARG A 123 -12.23 -3.46 -5.82
C ARG A 123 -13.72 -3.29 -5.67
N THR A 124 -14.17 -2.07 -5.41
CA THR A 124 -15.59 -1.67 -5.40
C THR A 124 -15.77 -0.41 -6.27
N PRO A 125 -16.94 -0.16 -6.89
CA PRO A 125 -17.13 1.06 -7.67
C PRO A 125 -16.89 2.32 -6.82
N ASP A 126 -16.05 3.22 -7.33
CA ASP A 126 -15.79 4.53 -6.75
C ASP A 126 -17.06 5.40 -6.85
N LEU A 127 -17.43 6.03 -5.74
CA LEU A 127 -18.64 6.86 -5.61
C LEU A 127 -18.34 8.37 -5.58
N ASP A 128 -17.09 8.79 -5.42
CA ASP A 128 -16.70 10.20 -5.22
C ASP A 128 -15.83 10.78 -6.37
N GLY A 129 -15.31 9.89 -7.22
CA GLY A 129 -14.65 10.18 -8.49
C GLY A 129 -13.19 10.62 -8.33
N ASP A 130 -12.48 10.13 -7.31
CA ASP A 130 -11.07 10.43 -7.07
C ASP A 130 -10.10 9.35 -7.57
N GLU A 131 -10.62 8.20 -8.03
CA GLU A 131 -9.84 7.14 -8.67
C GLU A 131 -9.88 7.22 -10.20
N ASP A 132 -8.71 7.16 -10.83
CA ASP A 132 -8.56 7.30 -12.29
C ASP A 132 -9.24 6.14 -13.06
N ASP A 133 -9.32 4.96 -12.42
CA ASP A 133 -9.95 3.78 -13.01
C ASP A 133 -11.43 3.60 -12.64
N GLY A 134 -11.94 4.38 -11.68
CA GLY A 134 -13.32 4.37 -11.19
C GLY A 134 -13.62 3.26 -10.17
N PHE A 135 -12.61 2.71 -9.50
CA PHE A 135 -12.78 1.71 -8.45
C PHE A 135 -11.88 1.98 -7.23
N ASP A 136 -12.47 1.96 -6.04
CA ASP A 136 -11.74 1.96 -4.76
C ASP A 136 -11.11 0.59 -4.51
N ASP A 137 -9.85 0.57 -4.06
CA ASP A 137 -9.18 -0.61 -3.54
C ASP A 137 -9.67 -0.89 -2.09
N VAL A 138 -9.99 -2.15 -1.77
CA VAL A 138 -10.61 -2.52 -0.48
C VAL A 138 -9.86 -3.64 0.22
N ILE A 139 -9.90 -3.65 1.56
CA ILE A 139 -9.50 -4.79 2.38
C ILE A 139 -10.73 -5.46 3.01
N TYR A 140 -10.65 -6.78 3.20
CA TYR A 140 -11.74 -7.57 3.76
C TYR A 140 -11.45 -8.00 5.21
N PRO A 141 -12.13 -7.44 6.21
CA PRO A 141 -12.12 -7.95 7.58
C PRO A 141 -12.67 -9.39 7.67
N VAL A 142 -12.42 -10.10 8.77
CA VAL A 142 -12.90 -11.50 8.89
C VAL A 142 -14.44 -11.60 8.87
N ASP A 143 -15.14 -10.55 9.28
CA ASP A 143 -16.60 -10.43 9.33
C ASP A 143 -17.19 -9.66 8.13
N TYR A 144 -16.44 -9.53 7.03
CA TYR A 144 -16.83 -8.71 5.86
C TYR A 144 -18.21 -9.06 5.27
N ARG A 145 -18.66 -10.31 5.40
CA ARG A 145 -19.98 -10.77 4.90
C ARG A 145 -21.15 -10.08 5.61
N VAL A 146 -20.92 -9.58 6.83
CA VAL A 146 -21.93 -8.90 7.65
C VAL A 146 -21.58 -7.42 7.81
N ALA A 147 -20.32 -7.10 8.09
CA ALA A 147 -19.86 -5.74 8.38
C ALA A 147 -19.41 -4.94 7.13
N GLY A 148 -19.29 -5.61 5.98
CA GLY A 148 -18.72 -5.05 4.76
C GLY A 148 -17.18 -4.99 4.79
N HIS A 149 -16.61 -4.53 3.68
CA HIS A 149 -15.18 -4.26 3.53
C HIS A 149 -14.79 -2.88 4.10
N ILE A 150 -13.51 -2.56 4.10
CA ILE A 150 -12.97 -1.21 4.40
C ILE A 150 -12.36 -0.68 3.10
N VAL A 151 -12.78 0.50 2.68
CA VAL A 151 -12.26 1.19 1.48
C VAL A 151 -10.97 1.94 1.81
N ASP A 152 -10.11 2.12 0.83
CA ASP A 152 -8.89 2.96 0.87
C ASP A 152 -9.14 4.37 1.38
N ASP A 153 -10.27 4.96 1.01
CA ASP A 153 -10.67 6.30 1.40
C ASP A 153 -10.86 6.45 2.94
N ASP A 154 -11.45 5.43 3.58
CA ASP A 154 -11.54 5.32 5.05
C ASP A 154 -10.14 5.16 5.67
N MET A 155 -9.30 4.32 5.07
CA MET A 155 -7.93 4.08 5.55
C MET A 155 -7.08 5.35 5.45
N HIS A 156 -7.19 6.09 4.35
CA HIS A 156 -6.53 7.36 4.13
C HIS A 156 -7.04 8.42 5.13
N ALA A 157 -8.35 8.52 5.33
CA ALA A 157 -8.95 9.45 6.27
C ALA A 157 -8.51 9.20 7.72
N ILE A 158 -8.37 7.93 8.11
CA ILE A 158 -7.97 7.55 9.47
C ILE A 158 -6.45 7.64 9.66
N MET A 159 -5.67 7.14 8.72
CA MET A 159 -4.24 6.90 8.94
C MET A 159 -3.30 7.91 8.29
N VAL A 160 -3.76 8.68 7.29
CA VAL A 160 -2.90 9.62 6.54
C VAL A 160 -3.27 11.07 6.87
N ARG A 161 -4.54 11.45 6.70
CA ARG A 161 -5.01 12.84 6.90
C ARG A 161 -4.66 13.46 8.27
N PRO A 162 -4.74 12.75 9.43
CA PRO A 162 -4.48 13.37 10.72
C PRO A 162 -2.99 13.46 11.08
N LEU A 163 -2.09 12.87 10.28
CA LEU A 163 -0.67 12.84 10.62
C LEU A 163 -0.01 14.21 10.44
N ARG A 164 0.86 14.55 11.40
CA ARG A 164 1.62 15.80 11.41
C ARG A 164 2.87 15.70 10.54
N PRO A 165 3.41 16.83 10.05
CA PRO A 165 4.70 16.82 9.36
C PRO A 165 5.79 16.08 10.16
N GLY A 166 6.59 15.28 9.47
CA GLY A 166 7.69 14.53 10.08
C GLY A 166 7.29 13.22 10.77
N VAL A 167 6.00 12.89 10.91
CA VAL A 167 5.58 11.54 11.34
C VAL A 167 5.81 10.57 10.18
N ARG A 168 6.48 9.44 10.43
CA ARG A 168 6.58 8.35 9.46
C ARG A 168 5.40 7.40 9.59
N LEU A 169 4.76 7.05 8.49
CA LEU A 169 3.95 5.84 8.35
C LEU A 169 4.51 4.98 7.21
N THR A 170 5.02 3.79 7.54
CA THR A 170 5.41 2.78 6.56
C THR A 170 4.33 1.71 6.47
N ALA A 171 3.76 1.52 5.28
CA ALA A 171 2.70 0.55 5.03
C ALA A 171 3.16 -0.57 4.10
N ILE A 172 2.84 -1.82 4.44
CA ILE A 172 3.03 -2.99 3.57
C ILE A 172 1.69 -3.69 3.40
N PHE A 173 1.20 -3.81 2.16
CA PHE A 173 -0.03 -4.54 1.85
C PHE A 173 0.29 -5.78 1.01
N ASP A 174 0.16 -6.96 1.63
CA ASP A 174 0.16 -8.28 0.98
C ASP A 174 -1.27 -8.69 0.60
N SER A 175 -1.89 -7.91 -0.27
CA SER A 175 -3.22 -8.22 -0.83
C SER A 175 -3.27 -7.91 -2.32
N CYS A 176 -4.14 -8.60 -3.05
CA CYS A 176 -4.47 -8.22 -4.43
C CYS A 176 -5.22 -6.88 -4.42
N HIS A 177 -4.99 -6.04 -5.43
CA HIS A 177 -5.64 -4.72 -5.56
C HIS A 177 -5.38 -3.85 -4.31
N SER A 178 -4.10 -3.58 -4.05
CA SER A 178 -3.63 -2.70 -2.97
C SER A 178 -2.69 -1.62 -3.48
N GLY A 179 -2.74 -1.35 -4.78
CA GLY A 179 -1.89 -0.34 -5.42
C GLY A 179 -2.16 1.05 -4.87
N THR A 180 -3.43 1.31 -4.57
CA THR A 180 -3.96 2.58 -4.09
C THR A 180 -4.57 2.49 -2.69
N ALA A 181 -4.30 1.44 -1.90
CA ALA A 181 -4.90 1.20 -0.58
C ALA A 181 -4.81 2.34 0.47
N LEU A 182 -4.07 3.42 0.21
CA LEU A 182 -3.98 4.63 1.05
C LEU A 182 -4.10 5.92 0.22
N ASP A 183 -4.58 5.85 -1.02
CA ASP A 183 -4.76 6.93 -2.00
C ASP A 183 -3.51 7.81 -2.17
N LEU A 184 -2.33 7.20 -2.12
CA LEU A 184 -1.09 7.96 -2.12
C LEU A 184 -0.75 8.47 -3.53
N PRO A 185 -0.61 9.79 -3.74
CA PRO A 185 -0.57 10.37 -5.07
C PRO A 185 0.75 10.20 -5.81
N TYR A 186 1.84 9.74 -5.19
CA TYR A 186 3.14 9.59 -5.86
C TYR A 186 3.56 8.13 -5.95
N ILE A 187 3.45 7.53 -7.13
CA ILE A 187 3.77 6.10 -7.35
C ILE A 187 5.09 5.98 -8.12
N TYR A 188 6.05 5.25 -7.57
CA TYR A 188 7.37 5.03 -8.14
C TYR A 188 7.52 3.58 -8.62
N SER A 189 8.05 3.43 -9.82
CA SER A 189 8.46 2.13 -10.36
C SER A 189 9.90 1.79 -9.98
N THR A 190 10.32 0.55 -10.27
CA THR A 190 11.70 0.08 -10.00
C THR A 190 12.78 0.81 -10.81
N GLN A 191 12.39 1.63 -11.79
CA GLN A 191 13.29 2.50 -12.54
C GLN A 191 13.52 3.86 -11.82
N GLY A 192 12.88 4.09 -10.67
CA GLY A 192 12.92 5.37 -9.96
C GLY A 192 12.08 6.46 -10.61
N VAL A 193 11.38 6.13 -11.70
CA VAL A 193 10.52 7.05 -12.43
C VAL A 193 9.16 7.09 -11.74
N LEU A 194 8.71 8.32 -11.44
CA LEU A 194 7.35 8.61 -11.03
C LEU A 194 6.42 8.15 -12.17
N LYS A 195 5.55 7.20 -11.89
CA LYS A 195 4.52 6.80 -12.83
C LYS A 195 3.55 7.96 -12.96
N GLU A 196 3.56 8.61 -14.11
CA GLU A 196 2.39 9.34 -14.56
C GLU A 196 1.31 8.28 -14.87
N PRO A 197 0.07 8.45 -14.38
CA PRO A 197 -0.99 7.50 -14.67
C PRO A 197 -1.15 7.42 -16.18
N ASN A 198 -0.84 6.25 -16.73
CA ASN A 198 -0.94 5.99 -18.16
C ASN A 198 -2.36 5.53 -18.44
N LEU A 199 -3.34 6.43 -18.23
CA LEU A 199 -4.78 6.15 -18.33
C LEU A 199 -5.13 5.43 -19.64
N ALA A 200 -4.44 5.75 -20.74
CA ALA A 200 -4.66 5.12 -22.04
C ALA A 200 -4.35 3.61 -22.06
N LYS A 201 -3.40 3.14 -21.25
CA LYS A 201 -2.96 1.74 -21.22
C LYS A 201 -3.84 0.88 -20.31
N GLU A 202 -4.25 1.42 -19.17
CA GLU A 202 -5.17 0.75 -18.24
C GLU A 202 -6.59 0.71 -18.80
N ALA A 203 -7.08 1.82 -19.38
CA ALA A 203 -8.35 1.83 -20.10
C ALA A 203 -8.36 0.85 -21.29
N ALA A 204 -7.22 0.65 -21.98
CA ALA A 204 -7.12 -0.34 -23.04
C ALA A 204 -7.18 -1.78 -22.50
N GLN A 205 -6.56 -2.08 -21.36
CA GLN A 205 -6.65 -3.41 -20.74
C GLN A 205 -8.07 -3.71 -20.24
N ASP A 206 -8.73 -2.74 -19.62
CA ASP A 206 -10.12 -2.87 -19.20
C ASP A 206 -11.06 -3.02 -20.40
N LEU A 207 -10.85 -2.24 -21.47
CA LEU A 207 -11.60 -2.36 -22.72
C LEU A 207 -11.39 -3.74 -23.35
N PHE A 208 -10.16 -4.26 -23.42
CA PHE A 208 -9.90 -5.61 -23.92
C PHE A 208 -10.58 -6.68 -23.08
N SER A 209 -10.60 -6.53 -21.75
CA SER A 209 -11.26 -7.47 -20.85
C SER A 209 -12.79 -7.44 -21.01
N ALA A 210 -13.38 -6.25 -21.10
CA ALA A 210 -14.81 -6.04 -21.38
C ALA A 210 -15.21 -6.57 -22.76
N ILE A 211 -14.40 -6.32 -23.80
CA ILE A 211 -14.64 -6.85 -25.15
C ILE A 211 -14.51 -8.38 -25.17
N SER A 212 -13.56 -8.96 -24.43
CA SER A 212 -13.38 -10.42 -24.37
C SER A 212 -14.49 -11.16 -23.64
N SER A 213 -15.23 -10.47 -22.75
CA SER A 213 -16.39 -11.03 -22.03
C SER A 213 -17.69 -11.06 -22.84
N TYR A 214 -17.74 -10.42 -24.01
CA TYR A 214 -18.96 -10.30 -24.82
C TYR A 214 -18.96 -11.26 -26.01
N GLY A 215 -19.34 -12.50 -25.75
CA GLY A 215 -19.83 -13.41 -26.78
C GLY A 215 -21.19 -12.95 -27.29
N GLN A 216 -21.20 -12.37 -28.49
CA GLN A 216 -22.35 -12.10 -29.37
C GLN A 216 -23.51 -11.26 -28.80
N GLY A 217 -23.62 -10.01 -29.27
CA GLY A 217 -24.92 -9.54 -29.75
C GLY A 217 -25.53 -8.24 -29.21
N ASP A 218 -24.80 -7.34 -28.54
CA ASP A 218 -25.43 -6.08 -28.08
C ASP A 218 -24.57 -4.82 -28.31
N LEU A 219 -24.70 -4.23 -29.50
CA LEU A 219 -23.99 -3.01 -29.95
C LEU A 219 -24.35 -1.76 -29.14
N SER A 220 -25.50 -1.75 -28.43
CA SER A 220 -25.97 -0.62 -27.64
C SER A 220 -25.12 -0.38 -26.38
N SER A 221 -24.67 -1.48 -25.75
CA SER A 221 -23.79 -1.47 -24.58
C SER A 221 -22.37 -0.99 -24.93
N VAL A 222 -21.84 -1.38 -26.09
CA VAL A 222 -20.49 -1.00 -26.57
C VAL A 222 -20.39 0.51 -26.81
N ALA A 223 -21.43 1.13 -27.37
CA ALA A 223 -21.45 2.57 -27.62
C ALA A 223 -21.44 3.40 -26.33
N SER A 224 -22.25 3.01 -25.34
CA SER A 224 -22.28 3.69 -24.04
C SER A 224 -20.95 3.56 -23.29
N THR A 225 -20.31 2.40 -23.38
CA THR A 225 -19.00 2.13 -22.78
C THR A 225 -17.91 2.96 -23.47
N ALA A 226 -17.90 3.03 -24.81
CA ALA A 226 -16.97 3.85 -25.59
C ALA A 226 -17.11 5.35 -25.28
N ILE A 227 -18.35 5.86 -25.15
CA ILE A 227 -18.62 7.25 -24.75
C ILE A 227 -18.14 7.51 -23.32
N GLY A 228 -18.35 6.55 -22.40
CA GLY A 228 -17.78 6.57 -21.06
C GLY A 228 -16.26 6.70 -21.05
N PHE A 229 -15.57 5.93 -21.90
CA PHE A 229 -14.11 5.98 -22.05
C PHE A 229 -13.60 7.30 -22.67
N PHE A 230 -14.28 7.86 -23.67
CA PHE A 230 -13.91 9.17 -24.23
C PHE A 230 -14.10 10.30 -23.21
N LYS A 231 -15.14 10.24 -22.39
CA LYS A 231 -15.36 11.17 -21.28
C LYS A 231 -14.32 10.97 -20.16
N LYS A 232 -13.89 9.73 -19.90
CA LYS A 232 -12.83 9.33 -18.95
C LYS A 232 -11.44 9.88 -19.37
N ALA A 233 -11.09 9.83 -20.65
CA ALA A 233 -9.85 10.41 -21.16
C ALA A 233 -9.80 11.95 -21.04
N ALA A 234 -10.94 12.62 -21.15
CA ALA A 234 -11.04 14.08 -20.94
C ALA A 234 -11.01 14.48 -19.46
N ASN A 235 -11.50 13.62 -18.56
CA ASN A 235 -11.56 13.88 -17.11
C ASN A 235 -10.32 13.43 -16.33
N GLY A 236 -9.48 12.52 -16.85
CA GLY A 236 -8.30 12.00 -16.13
C GLY A 236 -7.28 13.05 -15.72
N GLY A 237 -7.16 14.16 -16.47
CA GLY A 237 -6.34 15.30 -16.05
C GLY A 237 -6.90 16.03 -14.82
N GLN A 238 -8.23 16.10 -14.68
CA GLN A 238 -8.90 16.72 -13.53
C GLN A 238 -8.92 15.81 -12.29
N ALA A 239 -9.09 14.49 -12.47
CA ALA A 239 -9.03 13.52 -11.38
C ALA A 239 -7.65 13.53 -10.72
N ARG A 240 -6.57 13.41 -11.51
CA ARG A 240 -5.19 13.51 -11.02
C ARG A 240 -4.88 14.81 -10.27
N GLU A 241 -5.33 15.94 -10.79
CA GLU A 241 -5.16 17.26 -10.13
C GLU A 241 -5.95 17.31 -8.82
N ARG A 242 -7.16 16.73 -8.78
CA ARG A 242 -7.97 16.59 -7.56
C ARG A 242 -7.27 15.69 -6.54
N THR A 243 -6.78 14.51 -6.91
CA THR A 243 -6.03 13.59 -6.03
C THR A 243 -4.76 14.25 -5.46
N LEU A 244 -4.01 15.01 -6.28
CA LEU A 244 -2.86 15.77 -5.78
C LEU A 244 -3.28 16.86 -4.77
N MET A 245 -4.42 17.51 -5.00
CA MET A 245 -4.96 18.54 -4.12
C MET A 245 -5.57 17.98 -2.83
N THR A 246 -6.11 16.76 -2.84
CA THR A 246 -6.88 16.19 -1.72
C THR A 246 -6.17 15.08 -0.95
N LYS A 247 -5.21 14.37 -1.56
CA LYS A 247 -4.56 13.19 -0.96
C LYS A 247 -3.06 13.35 -0.71
N THR A 248 -2.49 14.53 -0.98
CA THR A 248 -1.15 14.85 -0.46
C THR A 248 -1.20 15.04 1.06
N SER A 249 -0.07 14.77 1.74
CA SER A 249 0.03 14.97 3.19
C SER A 249 1.39 15.55 3.56
N PRO A 250 1.45 16.46 4.55
CA PRO A 250 2.73 16.98 5.04
C PRO A 250 3.53 15.93 5.84
N ALA A 251 2.89 14.84 6.26
CA ALA A 251 3.54 13.70 6.92
C ALA A 251 4.30 12.82 5.92
N ASP A 252 5.24 12.03 6.43
CA ASP A 252 6.11 11.14 5.66
C ASP A 252 5.46 9.75 5.55
N VAL A 253 4.58 9.55 4.56
CA VAL A 253 3.88 8.29 4.36
C VAL A 253 4.43 7.58 3.14
N VAL A 254 4.85 6.33 3.33
CA VAL A 254 5.36 5.45 2.28
C VAL A 254 4.68 4.10 2.35
N MET A 255 4.26 3.58 1.20
CA MET A 255 3.57 2.30 1.07
C MET A 255 4.28 1.42 0.05
N PHE A 256 4.57 0.18 0.42
CA PHE A 256 4.88 -0.86 -0.54
C PHE A 256 3.64 -1.73 -0.74
N SER A 257 3.28 -1.90 -2.00
CA SER A 257 2.24 -2.82 -2.44
C SER A 257 2.76 -3.65 -3.59
N GLY A 258 2.05 -4.71 -3.94
CA GLY A 258 2.45 -5.54 -5.06
C GLY A 258 1.34 -5.69 -6.08
N SER A 259 1.55 -5.09 -7.25
CA SER A 259 0.64 -5.20 -8.40
C SER A 259 0.87 -6.51 -9.15
N LYS A 260 -0.20 -7.15 -9.63
CA LYS A 260 -0.11 -8.22 -10.63
C LYS A 260 -0.27 -7.66 -12.02
N ASP A 261 0.50 -8.16 -12.98
CA ASP A 261 0.22 -7.92 -14.40
C ASP A 261 -1.03 -8.66 -14.90
N THR A 262 -1.50 -9.69 -14.18
CA THR A 262 -2.68 -10.49 -14.51
C THR A 262 -3.48 -10.88 -13.25
N GLN A 263 -4.79 -10.66 -13.29
CA GLN A 263 -5.71 -10.68 -12.14
C GLN A 263 -5.99 -12.07 -11.54
N THR A 264 -5.03 -12.73 -10.89
CA THR A 264 -5.35 -13.96 -10.11
C THR A 264 -4.43 -14.16 -8.88
N SER A 265 -4.98 -14.03 -7.66
CA SER A 265 -4.46 -14.57 -6.38
C SER A 265 -4.44 -16.08 -6.37
N ALA A 266 -3.42 -16.67 -6.99
CA ALA A 266 -2.94 -17.94 -6.49
C ALA A 266 -2.12 -17.68 -5.22
N ASP A 267 -2.50 -18.34 -4.13
CA ASP A 267 -1.61 -18.55 -2.97
C ASP A 267 -0.27 -19.02 -3.51
N THR A 268 0.81 -18.28 -3.19
CA THR A 268 2.11 -18.68 -3.72
C THR A 268 2.73 -19.71 -2.79
N PHE A 269 2.78 -20.94 -3.29
CA PHE A 269 3.38 -22.07 -2.59
C PHE A 269 4.86 -22.17 -2.98
N GLN A 270 5.75 -21.79 -2.07
CA GLN A 270 7.18 -22.09 -2.20
C GLN A 270 7.66 -22.72 -0.89
N ASP A 271 8.42 -23.81 -1.00
CA ASP A 271 8.88 -24.65 0.12
C ASP A 271 7.75 -25.30 0.96
N GLY A 272 6.55 -25.46 0.39
CA GLY A 272 5.41 -26.09 1.07
C GLY A 272 4.66 -25.19 2.05
N GLN A 273 4.93 -23.87 2.07
CA GLN A 273 4.22 -22.90 2.92
C GLN A 273 3.60 -21.78 2.07
N ALA A 274 2.31 -21.48 2.31
CA ALA A 274 1.66 -20.27 1.80
C ALA A 274 2.23 -19.04 2.53
N ARG A 275 2.58 -17.98 1.79
CA ARG A 275 3.14 -16.74 2.34
C ARG A 275 2.82 -15.53 1.46
N GLY A 276 2.78 -14.35 2.07
CA GLY A 276 2.74 -13.05 1.43
C GLY A 276 4.05 -12.77 0.73
N ALA A 277 3.99 -12.65 -0.60
CA ALA A 277 5.16 -12.49 -1.45
C ALA A 277 5.94 -11.20 -1.13
N LEU A 278 5.22 -10.09 -0.92
CA LEU A 278 5.82 -8.78 -0.73
C LEU A 278 6.45 -8.64 0.66
N SER A 279 5.76 -9.01 1.75
CA SER A 279 6.39 -8.98 3.08
C SER A 279 7.59 -9.90 3.16
N TRP A 280 7.51 -11.10 2.59
CA TRP A 280 8.64 -12.02 2.53
C TRP A 280 9.85 -11.38 1.82
N ALA A 281 9.63 -10.81 0.62
CA ALA A 281 10.69 -10.17 -0.15
C ALA A 281 11.24 -8.92 0.54
N PHE A 282 10.38 -8.10 1.16
CA PHE A 282 10.76 -6.92 1.94
C PHE A 282 11.67 -7.29 3.12
N ILE A 283 11.26 -8.28 3.92
CA ILE A 283 12.05 -8.79 5.06
C ILE A 283 13.39 -9.34 4.56
N LYS A 284 13.40 -10.17 3.51
CA LYS A 284 14.64 -10.75 2.95
C LYS A 284 15.60 -9.68 2.43
N ALA A 285 15.09 -8.70 1.68
CA ALA A 285 15.87 -7.60 1.14
C ALA A 285 16.58 -6.82 2.25
N LEU A 286 15.86 -6.42 3.29
CA LEU A 286 16.42 -5.63 4.39
C LEU A 286 17.28 -6.45 5.37
N GLN A 287 17.03 -7.76 5.51
CA GLN A 287 17.93 -8.64 6.26
C GLN A 287 19.28 -8.79 5.57
N ARG A 288 19.29 -8.86 4.23
CA ARG A 288 20.51 -9.02 3.44
C ARG A 288 21.26 -7.70 3.26
N TRP A 289 20.52 -6.62 3.03
CA TRP A 289 21.04 -5.29 2.76
C TRP A 289 20.29 -4.26 3.61
N PRO A 290 20.72 -4.00 4.85
CA PRO A 290 19.98 -3.14 5.79
C PRO A 290 20.09 -1.64 5.48
N GLN A 291 21.07 -1.24 4.67
CA GLN A 291 21.33 0.16 4.33
C GLN A 291 21.14 0.36 2.83
N GLN A 292 19.91 0.68 2.43
CA GLN A 292 19.52 0.83 1.04
C GLN A 292 18.84 2.18 0.82
N SER A 293 18.98 2.75 -0.38
CA SER A 293 18.04 3.78 -0.83
C SER A 293 16.65 3.20 -1.10
N TYR A 294 15.62 4.04 -1.21
CA TYR A 294 14.29 3.59 -1.64
C TYR A 294 14.34 2.85 -2.99
N LEU A 295 15.10 3.37 -3.95
CA LEU A 295 15.28 2.73 -5.26
C LEU A 295 16.01 1.39 -5.17
N GLN A 296 17.05 1.30 -4.34
CA GLN A 296 17.76 0.04 -4.11
C GLN A 296 16.85 -0.99 -3.45
N LEU A 297 16.11 -0.58 -2.42
CA LEU A 297 15.15 -1.46 -1.73
C LEU A 297 14.06 -1.97 -2.67
N LEU A 298 13.47 -1.09 -3.48
CA LEU A 298 12.45 -1.50 -4.45
C LEU A 298 13.00 -2.50 -5.48
N ASN A 299 14.25 -2.31 -5.92
CA ASN A 299 14.92 -3.23 -6.84
C ASN A 299 15.32 -4.56 -6.19
N THR A 300 15.77 -4.56 -4.94
CA THR A 300 16.10 -5.81 -4.24
C THR A 300 14.86 -6.62 -3.89
N ILE A 301 13.76 -5.96 -3.50
CA ILE A 301 12.45 -6.61 -3.36
C ILE A 301 12.04 -7.26 -4.69
N ARG A 302 12.13 -6.52 -5.80
CA ARG A 302 11.81 -7.06 -7.13
C ARG A 302 12.68 -8.28 -7.47
N ALA A 303 13.98 -8.23 -7.18
CA ALA A 303 14.90 -9.33 -7.43
C ALA A 303 14.59 -10.57 -6.57
N GLU A 304 14.11 -10.39 -5.33
CA GLU A 304 13.69 -11.51 -4.49
C GLU A 304 12.41 -12.18 -5.02
N LEU A 305 11.50 -11.39 -5.62
CA LEU A 305 10.26 -11.85 -6.23
C LEU A 305 10.45 -12.50 -7.61
N ASP A 306 11.43 -12.04 -8.39
CA ASP A 306 11.64 -12.44 -9.78
C ASP A 306 11.83 -13.96 -9.95
N GLY A 307 11.19 -14.52 -10.98
CA GLY A 307 11.18 -15.96 -11.25
C GLY A 307 10.40 -16.84 -10.26
N LYS A 308 9.89 -16.27 -9.15
CA LYS A 308 9.14 -16.99 -8.11
C LYS A 308 7.69 -16.50 -7.99
N TYR A 309 7.47 -15.20 -8.22
CA TYR A 309 6.18 -14.53 -8.09
C TYR A 309 5.96 -13.64 -9.32
N THR A 310 4.71 -13.53 -9.77
CA THR A 310 4.33 -12.60 -10.85
C THR A 310 4.09 -11.17 -10.36
N GLN A 311 4.13 -10.98 -9.04
CA GLN A 311 3.90 -9.70 -8.40
C GLN A 311 5.08 -8.76 -8.66
N LYS A 312 4.78 -7.51 -9.02
CA LYS A 312 5.75 -6.43 -9.14
C LYS A 312 5.58 -5.47 -7.96
N PRO A 313 6.64 -5.18 -7.20
CA PRO A 313 6.54 -4.25 -6.10
C PRO A 313 6.38 -2.83 -6.64
N GLN A 314 5.57 -2.05 -5.95
CA GLN A 314 5.37 -0.63 -6.18
C GLN A 314 5.65 0.13 -4.89
N LEU A 315 6.07 1.39 -5.01
CA LEU A 315 6.28 2.30 -3.90
C LEU A 315 5.39 3.52 -4.10
N SER A 316 4.44 3.75 -3.21
CA SER A 316 3.54 4.92 -3.24
C SER A 316 3.81 5.84 -2.04
N CYS A 317 3.72 7.16 -2.22
CA CYS A 317 4.09 8.15 -1.19
C CYS A 317 3.08 9.32 -1.12
N SER A 318 2.96 9.95 0.06
CA SER A 318 2.11 11.15 0.27
C SER A 318 2.70 12.45 -0.31
N HIS A 319 3.99 12.46 -0.59
CA HIS A 319 4.75 13.60 -1.08
C HIS A 319 5.81 13.15 -2.11
N PRO A 320 6.41 14.07 -2.88
CA PRO A 320 7.53 13.74 -3.75
C PRO A 320 8.66 13.09 -2.95
N LEU A 321 9.19 11.99 -3.47
CA LEU A 321 10.26 11.21 -2.87
C LEU A 321 11.52 11.28 -3.74
N ASP A 322 12.63 11.75 -3.16
CA ASP A 322 13.94 11.44 -3.73
C ASP A 322 14.29 9.98 -3.42
N VAL A 323 14.14 9.13 -4.44
CA VAL A 323 14.33 7.69 -4.34
C VAL A 323 15.79 7.28 -4.07
N ASN A 324 16.74 8.21 -4.14
CA ASN A 324 18.15 7.98 -3.81
C ASN A 324 18.44 8.16 -2.31
N LEU A 325 17.52 8.75 -1.55
CA LEU A 325 17.61 8.82 -0.10
C LEU A 325 17.54 7.42 0.52
N ARG A 326 18.18 7.28 1.67
CA ARG A 326 18.17 6.05 2.48
C ARG A 326 16.77 5.77 3.02
N PHE A 327 16.31 4.54 2.84
CA PHE A 327 15.14 4.03 3.54
C PHE A 327 15.47 3.83 5.03
N VAL A 328 14.63 4.38 5.91
CA VAL A 328 14.78 4.33 7.38
C VAL A 328 13.47 3.87 8.02
N MET A 329 13.51 3.28 9.22
CA MET A 329 12.33 2.89 10.02
C MET A 329 12.60 2.99 11.51
#